data_AF-A0A2S0XE98-F1
#
_entry.id   AF-A0A2S0XE98-F1
#
_cell.length_a   1.000
_cell.length_b   1.000
_cell.length_c   1.000
_cell.angle_alpha   90.00
_cell.angle_beta   90.00
_cell.angle_gamma   90.00
#
_symmetry.space_group_name_H-M   'P 1'
#
loop_
_entity.id
_entity.type
_entity.pdbx_description
1 polymer ?
#
loop_
_entity_poly.entity_id
_entity_poly.type
_entity_poly.pdbx_seq_one_letter_code
_entity_poly.pdbx_strand_id
1 'polypeptide(L)'
;MPVHVNGLALAESKRTLYRIVAGIDDTPESLLDPKYWVHVARQLRPDDRVEVIAFDRSWFAEVLVVEVGAGGFGGARVAFVIEPTALSNTANIDQPAENEVRWGGPKLKWQAVRIRDKKVLQDGFETKDEAADWIAERSKLAA
;
A
#
# COMPACT_ATOMS: atom_id res chain seq x y z
N MET A 1 27.05 -20.73 -23.20
CA MET A 1 27.99 -20.97 -22.08
C MET A 1 27.17 -21.13 -20.81
N PRO A 2 27.33 -22.20 -20.02
CA PRO A 2 26.62 -22.35 -18.75
C PRO A 2 26.98 -21.23 -17.76
N VAL A 3 26.13 -21.01 -16.76
CA VAL A 3 26.29 -19.96 -15.73
C VAL A 3 27.68 -20.07 -15.10
N HIS A 4 28.45 -18.99 -15.13
CA HIS A 4 29.77 -18.93 -14.50
C HIS A 4 29.61 -18.95 -12.98
N VAL A 5 30.43 -19.70 -12.25
CA VAL A 5 30.32 -19.85 -10.79
C VAL A 5 30.38 -18.48 -10.07
N ASN A 6 31.20 -17.55 -10.57
CA ASN A 6 31.27 -16.17 -10.05
C ASN A 6 30.14 -15.25 -10.57
N GLY A 7 29.33 -15.71 -11.51
CA GLY A 7 28.17 -14.98 -12.05
C GLY A 7 26.91 -15.14 -11.20
N LEU A 8 26.88 -16.12 -10.28
CA LEU A 8 25.82 -16.26 -9.30
C LEU A 8 26.18 -15.45 -8.04
N ALA A 9 25.46 -14.35 -7.81
CA ALA A 9 25.63 -13.50 -6.64
C ALA A 9 24.25 -13.11 -6.09
N LEU A 10 24.21 -12.64 -4.84
CA LEU A 10 22.98 -12.12 -4.24
C LEU A 10 22.50 -10.92 -5.06
N ALA A 11 21.25 -10.98 -5.54
CA ALA A 11 20.69 -9.92 -6.37
C ALA A 11 20.77 -8.56 -5.69
N GLU A 12 20.44 -8.48 -4.40
CA GLU A 12 20.52 -7.27 -3.56
C GLU A 12 21.93 -6.65 -3.48
N SER A 13 22.98 -7.44 -3.68
CA SER A 13 24.36 -6.93 -3.69
C SER A 13 24.77 -6.36 -5.05
N LYS A 14 24.02 -6.70 -6.12
CA LYS A 14 24.34 -6.32 -7.51
C LYS A 14 23.40 -5.26 -8.05
N ARG A 15 22.13 -5.28 -7.65
CA ARG A 15 21.11 -4.32 -8.08
C ARG A 15 20.71 -3.39 -6.95
N THR A 16 20.41 -2.15 -7.29
CA THR A 16 19.71 -1.23 -6.39
C THR A 16 18.21 -1.26 -6.69
N LEU A 17 17.39 -1.23 -5.65
CA LEU A 17 15.94 -1.03 -5.75
C LEU A 17 15.61 0.40 -5.34
N TYR A 18 15.15 1.19 -6.29
CA TYR A 18 14.69 2.56 -6.08
C TYR A 18 13.17 2.61 -6.03
N ARG A 19 12.65 3.71 -5.48
CA ARG A 19 11.24 4.06 -5.53
C ARG A 19 11.07 5.51 -5.89
N ILE A 20 10.15 5.80 -6.80
CA ILE A 20 9.76 7.16 -7.17
C ILE A 20 8.23 7.31 -7.14
N VAL A 21 7.80 8.55 -7.03
CA VAL A 21 6.41 8.95 -7.29
C VAL A 21 6.40 9.65 -8.65
N ALA A 22 5.59 9.16 -9.58
CA ALA A 22 5.42 9.80 -10.88
C ALA A 22 4.76 11.18 -10.71
N GLY A 23 5.00 12.09 -11.65
CA GLY A 23 4.34 13.39 -11.71
C GLY A 23 2.82 13.29 -11.91
N ILE A 24 2.12 14.40 -11.71
CA ILE A 24 0.65 14.47 -11.80
C ILE A 24 0.15 14.06 -13.20
N ASP A 25 0.86 14.48 -14.24
CA ASP A 25 0.47 14.24 -15.64
C ASP A 25 1.23 13.07 -16.29
N ASP A 26 2.04 12.35 -15.51
CA ASP A 26 2.83 11.24 -16.02
C ASP A 26 1.94 10.01 -16.23
N THR A 27 1.93 9.49 -17.45
CA THR A 27 1.36 8.18 -17.74
C THR A 27 2.43 7.09 -17.61
N PRO A 28 2.05 5.81 -17.45
CA PRO A 28 3.03 4.74 -17.40
C PRO A 28 3.91 4.67 -18.65
N GLU A 29 3.38 4.98 -19.83
CA GLU A 29 4.13 4.97 -21.09
C GLU A 29 5.26 6.01 -21.12
N SER A 30 5.11 7.13 -20.39
CA SER A 30 6.17 8.14 -20.23
C SER A 30 7.45 7.55 -19.64
N LEU A 31 7.36 6.50 -18.81
CA LEU A 31 8.51 5.82 -18.23
C LEU A 31 9.41 5.18 -19.30
N LEU A 32 8.87 4.86 -20.47
CA LEU A 32 9.63 4.25 -21.56
C LEU A 32 10.43 5.28 -22.37
N ASP A 33 10.16 6.59 -22.23
CA ASP A 33 10.99 7.63 -22.83
C ASP A 33 12.29 7.80 -22.02
N PRO A 34 13.47 7.58 -22.63
CA PRO A 34 14.73 7.77 -21.92
C PRO A 34 14.91 9.16 -21.31
N LYS A 35 14.33 10.21 -21.91
CA LYS A 35 14.42 11.58 -21.39
C LYS A 35 13.75 11.75 -20.03
N TYR A 36 12.75 10.93 -19.71
CA TYR A 36 12.11 10.91 -18.39
C TYR A 36 13.14 10.77 -17.26
N TRP A 37 14.16 9.96 -17.52
CA TRP A 37 15.17 9.58 -16.53
C TRP A 37 16.38 10.52 -16.50
N VAL A 38 16.46 11.55 -17.35
CA VAL A 38 17.67 12.38 -17.51
C VAL A 38 18.15 13.00 -16.20
N HIS A 39 17.21 13.39 -15.32
CA HIS A 39 17.52 14.05 -14.05
C HIS A 39 18.11 13.11 -13.00
N VAL A 40 17.91 11.79 -13.16
CA VAL A 40 18.35 10.76 -12.21
C VAL A 40 19.30 9.73 -12.81
N ALA A 41 19.55 9.79 -14.13
CA ALA A 41 20.35 8.81 -14.87
C ALA A 41 21.75 8.58 -14.29
N ARG A 42 22.38 9.60 -13.69
CA ARG A 42 23.69 9.47 -13.03
C ARG A 42 23.70 8.54 -11.81
N GLN A 43 22.53 8.27 -11.24
CA GLN A 43 22.36 7.37 -10.09
C GLN A 43 21.98 5.95 -10.52
N LEU A 44 21.54 5.79 -11.77
CA LEU A 44 21.08 4.53 -12.32
C LEU A 44 22.25 3.74 -12.90
N ARG A 45 22.14 2.42 -12.82
CA ARG A 45 22.99 1.46 -13.53
C ARG A 45 22.11 0.43 -14.21
N PRO A 46 22.61 -0.23 -15.27
CA PRO A 46 21.94 -1.42 -15.80
C PRO A 46 21.63 -2.42 -14.67
N ASP A 47 20.50 -3.11 -14.80
CA ASP A 47 19.92 -4.07 -13.86
C ASP A 47 19.34 -3.49 -12.55
N ASP A 48 19.44 -2.17 -12.31
CA ASP A 48 18.71 -1.52 -11.23
C ASP A 48 17.19 -1.59 -11.49
N ARG A 49 16.40 -1.63 -10.41
CA ARG A 49 14.93 -1.65 -10.46
C ARG A 49 14.36 -0.37 -9.87
N VAL A 50 13.24 0.09 -10.41
CA VAL A 50 12.52 1.27 -9.91
C VAL A 50 11.05 0.94 -9.75
N GLU A 51 10.57 1.01 -8.52
CA GLU A 51 9.15 1.02 -8.20
C GLU A 51 8.59 2.41 -8.51
N VAL A 52 7.51 2.45 -9.28
CA VAL A 52 6.84 3.70 -9.65
C VAL A 52 5.41 3.64 -9.16
N ILE A 53 5.02 4.62 -8.36
CA ILE A 53 3.63 4.84 -7.97
C ILE A 53 3.15 6.15 -8.57
N ALA A 54 1.93 6.15 -9.12
CA ALA A 54 1.29 7.37 -9.57
C ALA A 54 1.15 8.38 -8.43
N PHE A 55 1.19 9.68 -8.73
CA PHE A 55 0.99 10.73 -7.72
C PHE A 55 -0.31 10.56 -6.93
N ASP A 56 -1.40 10.26 -7.64
CA ASP A 56 -2.74 10.02 -7.10
C ASP A 56 -2.94 8.58 -6.60
N ARG A 57 -1.91 7.75 -6.67
CA ARG A 57 -1.94 6.31 -6.38
C ARG A 57 -2.95 5.53 -7.24
N SER A 58 -3.28 6.01 -8.44
CA SER A 58 -4.16 5.28 -9.37
C SER A 58 -3.53 4.01 -9.94
N TRP A 59 -2.19 3.98 -10.08
CA TRP A 59 -1.46 2.84 -10.61
C TRP A 59 -0.10 2.63 -9.95
N PHE A 60 0.40 1.40 -10.09
CA PHE A 60 1.74 0.98 -9.69
C PHE A 60 2.40 0.21 -10.82
N ALA A 61 3.71 0.41 -11.02
CA ALA A 61 4.52 -0.35 -11.96
C ALA A 61 5.93 -0.56 -11.40
N GLU A 62 6.67 -1.52 -11.96
CA GLU A 62 8.10 -1.70 -11.68
C GLU A 62 8.86 -1.79 -13.00
N VAL A 63 9.93 -1.02 -13.13
CA VAL A 63 10.79 -1.02 -14.31
C VAL A 63 12.20 -1.50 -13.98
N LEU A 64 12.83 -2.20 -14.93
CA LEU A 64 14.24 -2.56 -14.93
C LEU A 64 15.00 -1.60 -15.84
N VAL A 65 16.13 -1.07 -15.36
CA VAL A 65 17.04 -0.27 -16.18
C VAL A 65 17.79 -1.20 -17.13
N VAL A 66 17.58 -1.00 -18.44
CA VAL A 66 18.24 -1.77 -19.50
C VAL A 66 19.55 -1.12 -19.89
N GLU A 67 19.55 0.20 -20.03
CA GLU A 67 20.72 0.96 -20.48
C GLU A 67 20.69 2.37 -19.88
N VAL A 68 21.86 2.92 -19.55
CA VAL A 68 22.01 4.31 -19.12
C VAL A 68 22.90 5.02 -20.14
N GLY A 69 22.49 6.22 -20.57
CA GLY A 69 23.27 7.01 -21.52
C GLY A 69 24.68 7.30 -21.02
N ALA A 70 25.65 7.38 -21.94
CA ALA A 70 27.06 7.59 -21.61
C ALA A 70 27.27 8.80 -20.67
N GLY A 71 28.04 8.58 -19.60
CA GLY A 71 28.30 9.59 -18.57
C GLY A 71 27.07 9.98 -17.72
N GLY A 72 25.92 9.32 -17.89
CA GLY A 72 24.67 9.63 -17.19
C GLY A 72 23.96 10.89 -17.69
N PHE A 73 24.31 11.39 -18.88
CA PHE A 73 23.71 12.61 -19.47
C PHE A 73 22.59 12.33 -20.48
N GLY A 74 22.42 11.07 -20.91
CA GLY A 74 21.47 10.68 -21.96
C GLY A 74 20.14 10.12 -21.48
N GLY A 75 19.88 10.12 -20.17
CA GLY A 75 18.72 9.41 -19.61
C GLY A 75 18.98 7.91 -19.45
N ALA A 76 17.90 7.13 -19.39
CA ALA A 76 17.97 5.68 -19.24
C ALA A 76 16.84 4.98 -19.99
N ARG A 77 17.15 3.90 -20.71
CA ARG A 77 16.12 3.03 -21.29
C ARG A 77 15.73 2.00 -20.26
N VAL A 78 14.44 1.81 -20.07
CA VAL A 78 13.89 0.86 -19.10
C VAL A 78 12.91 -0.10 -19.78
N ALA A 79 12.60 -1.21 -19.10
CA ALA A 79 11.57 -2.15 -19.50
C ALA A 79 10.70 -2.50 -18.28
N PHE A 80 9.40 -2.74 -18.48
CA PHE A 80 8.53 -3.18 -17.40
C PHE A 80 8.91 -4.59 -16.92
N VAL A 81 9.06 -4.72 -15.60
CA VAL A 81 9.10 -6.00 -14.89
C VAL A 81 7.71 -6.33 -14.35
N ILE A 82 7.02 -5.30 -13.86
CA ILE A 82 5.62 -5.33 -13.48
C ILE A 82 4.93 -4.28 -14.33
N GLU A 83 4.05 -4.75 -15.21
CA GLU A 83 3.22 -3.90 -16.04
C GLU A 83 2.34 -2.98 -15.17
N PRO A 84 1.99 -1.78 -15.67
CA PRO A 84 1.16 -0.83 -14.94
C PRO A 84 -0.14 -1.47 -14.48
N THR A 85 -0.31 -1.54 -13.17
CA THR A 85 -1.46 -2.17 -12.53
C THR A 85 -2.27 -1.12 -11.79
N ALA A 86 -3.56 -1.04 -12.10
CA ALA A 86 -4.48 -0.13 -11.42
C ALA A 86 -4.63 -0.53 -9.94
N LEU A 87 -4.48 0.45 -9.04
CA LEU A 87 -4.73 0.28 -7.62
C LEU A 87 -6.20 0.57 -7.33
N SER A 88 -7.09 -0.25 -7.91
CA SER A 88 -8.54 -0.02 -7.96
C SER A 88 -9.34 -0.79 -6.92
N ASN A 89 -8.70 -1.47 -5.97
CA ASN A 89 -9.42 -2.19 -4.93
C ASN A 89 -10.12 -1.21 -3.98
N THR A 90 -11.43 -1.08 -4.17
CA THR A 90 -12.32 -0.25 -3.35
C THR A 90 -13.04 -1.04 -2.26
N ALA A 91 -12.63 -2.29 -2.02
CA ALA A 91 -13.18 -3.08 -0.93
C ALA A 91 -13.10 -2.29 0.38
N ASN A 92 -14.23 -2.19 1.07
CA ASN A 92 -14.27 -1.52 2.35
C ASN A 92 -13.39 -2.31 3.33
N ILE A 93 -12.51 -1.61 4.02
CA ILE A 93 -11.77 -2.20 5.12
C ILE A 93 -12.72 -2.15 6.30
N ASP A 94 -13.27 -3.30 6.68
CA ASP A 94 -14.13 -3.40 7.87
C ASP A 94 -13.39 -2.78 9.05
N GLN A 95 -14.00 -1.74 9.63
CA GLN A 95 -13.48 -1.21 10.86
C GLN A 95 -13.72 -2.24 11.96
N PRO A 96 -12.71 -2.54 12.79
CA PRO A 96 -12.94 -3.39 13.94
C PRO A 96 -14.05 -2.77 14.78
N ALA A 97 -15.03 -3.58 15.20
CA ALA A 97 -16.14 -3.11 16.01
C ALA A 97 -15.58 -2.33 17.22
N GLU A 98 -15.96 -1.07 17.37
CA GLU A 98 -15.49 -0.27 18.51
C GLU A 98 -16.10 -0.76 19.82
N ASN A 99 -17.31 -1.33 19.73
CA ASN A 99 -18.13 -1.74 20.85
C ASN A 99 -18.65 -3.17 20.64
N GLU A 100 -18.71 -3.93 21.72
CA GLU A 100 -19.30 -5.26 21.78
C GLU A 100 -20.47 -5.27 22.75
N VAL A 101 -21.45 -6.15 22.49
CA VAL A 101 -22.49 -6.47 23.46
C VAL A 101 -22.01 -7.65 24.30
N ARG A 102 -21.96 -7.46 25.62
CA ARG A 102 -21.50 -8.46 26.58
C ARG A 102 -22.51 -8.65 27.69
N TRP A 103 -22.73 -9.89 28.11
CA TRP A 103 -23.52 -10.19 29.32
C TRP A 103 -22.70 -9.89 30.59
N GLY A 104 -23.19 -8.97 31.42
CA GLY A 104 -22.58 -8.52 32.68
C GLY A 104 -23.04 -9.31 33.91
N GLY A 105 -23.91 -10.31 33.76
CA GLY A 105 -24.45 -11.11 34.85
C GLY A 105 -25.83 -10.65 35.34
N PRO A 106 -26.45 -11.35 36.31
CA PRO A 106 -27.87 -11.17 36.65
C PRO A 106 -28.28 -9.77 37.13
N LYS A 107 -27.33 -9.01 37.72
CA LYS A 107 -27.56 -7.65 38.22
C LYS A 107 -27.31 -6.57 37.16
N LEU A 108 -26.30 -6.78 36.31
CA LEU A 108 -25.84 -5.81 35.33
C LEU A 108 -26.43 -6.02 33.93
N LYS A 109 -27.06 -7.18 33.72
CA LYS A 109 -27.75 -7.63 32.50
C LYS A 109 -26.88 -7.47 31.25
N TRP A 110 -27.47 -7.20 30.08
CA TRP A 110 -26.72 -6.95 28.86
C TRP A 110 -26.06 -5.58 28.93
N GLN A 111 -24.82 -5.48 28.46
CA GLN A 111 -23.98 -4.28 28.52
C GLN A 111 -23.35 -3.98 27.16
N ALA A 112 -23.27 -2.70 26.81
CA ALA A 112 -22.46 -2.22 25.71
C ALA A 112 -21.06 -1.89 26.24
N VAL A 113 -20.04 -2.56 25.72
CA VAL A 113 -18.65 -2.45 26.18
C VAL A 113 -17.77 -1.98 25.04
N ARG A 114 -16.96 -0.95 25.28
CA ARG A 114 -15.94 -0.54 24.31
C ARG A 114 -14.82 -1.56 24.30
N ILE A 115 -14.51 -2.12 23.13
CA ILE A 115 -13.55 -3.24 23.01
C ILE A 115 -12.15 -2.81 23.43
N ARG A 116 -11.72 -1.59 23.04
CA ARG A 116 -10.36 -1.09 23.23
C ARG A 116 -9.89 -1.11 24.68
N ASP A 117 -10.73 -0.72 25.62
CA ASP A 117 -10.38 -0.59 27.04
C ASP A 117 -11.29 -1.40 27.96
N LYS A 118 -12.17 -2.24 27.38
CA LYS A 118 -13.17 -3.04 28.09
C LYS A 118 -14.07 -2.20 29.01
N LYS A 119 -14.19 -0.90 28.72
CA LYS A 119 -15.01 0.00 29.52
C LYS A 119 -16.47 -0.23 29.18
N VAL A 120 -17.27 -0.50 30.20
CA VAL A 120 -18.73 -0.52 30.08
C VAL A 120 -19.19 0.91 29.76
N LEU A 121 -19.82 1.08 28.61
CA LEU A 121 -20.40 2.34 28.17
C LEU A 121 -21.81 2.51 28.72
N GLN A 122 -22.57 1.41 28.75
CA GLN A 122 -23.93 1.36 29.28
C GLN A 122 -24.26 -0.08 29.69
N ASP A 123 -25.03 -0.22 30.76
CA ASP A 123 -25.52 -1.50 31.27
C ASP A 123 -27.02 -1.48 31.58
N GLY A 124 -27.56 -2.63 31.97
CA GLY A 124 -28.95 -2.77 32.38
C GLY A 124 -29.95 -3.08 31.27
N PHE A 125 -29.50 -3.41 30.04
CA PHE A 125 -30.40 -3.79 28.96
C PHE A 125 -31.06 -5.14 29.25
N GLU A 126 -32.37 -5.25 29.02
CA GLU A 126 -33.12 -6.48 29.27
C GLU A 126 -32.80 -7.53 28.21
N THR A 127 -32.58 -7.09 26.98
CA THR A 127 -32.29 -7.95 25.84
C THR A 127 -30.95 -7.63 25.18
N LYS A 128 -30.39 -8.62 24.48
CA LYS A 128 -29.17 -8.44 23.69
C LYS A 128 -29.39 -7.45 22.55
N ASP A 129 -30.59 -7.47 21.97
CA ASP A 129 -30.97 -6.64 20.83
C ASP A 129 -31.05 -5.16 21.23
N GLU A 130 -31.62 -4.83 22.40
CA GLU A 130 -31.60 -3.47 22.96
C GLU A 130 -30.18 -2.89 23.11
N ALA A 131 -29.24 -3.70 23.58
CA ALA A 131 -27.84 -3.30 23.70
C ALA A 131 -27.17 -3.12 22.33
N ALA A 132 -27.55 -3.92 21.33
CA ALA A 132 -27.05 -3.81 19.96
C ALA A 132 -27.58 -2.57 19.25
N ASP A 133 -28.88 -2.27 19.40
CA ASP A 133 -29.52 -1.08 18.86
C ASP A 133 -28.90 0.20 19.46
N TRP A 134 -28.61 0.18 20.76
CA TRP A 134 -27.93 1.30 21.44
C TRP A 134 -26.52 1.55 20.88
N ILE A 135 -25.76 0.49 20.57
CA ILE A 135 -24.44 0.61 19.93
C ILE A 135 -24.59 1.18 18.50
N ALA A 136 -25.56 0.67 17.73
CA ALA A 136 -25.78 1.06 16.34
C ALA A 136 -26.26 2.52 16.19
N GLU A 137 -27.10 3.02 17.12
CA GLU A 137 -27.52 4.42 17.15
C GLU A 137 -26.34 5.35 17.43
N ARG A 138 -25.49 4.99 18.39
CA ARG A 138 -24.32 5.80 18.75
C ARG A 138 -23.19 5.76 17.74
N SER A 139 -22.99 4.65 17.04
CA SER A 139 -22.00 4.59 15.96
C SER A 139 -22.41 5.47 14.77
N LYS A 140 -23.71 5.69 14.54
CA LYS A 140 -24.21 6.60 13.49
C LYS A 140 -24.04 8.08 13.84
N LEU A 141 -24.11 8.43 15.12
CA LEU A 141 -23.93 9.81 15.62
C LEU A 141 -22.45 10.25 15.67
N ALA A 142 -21.52 9.29 15.63
CA ALA A 142 -20.08 9.54 15.66
C ALA A 142 -19.42 9.53 14.26
N ALA A 143 -20.18 9.23 13.21
CA ALA A 143 -19.78 9.27 11.80
C ALA A 143 -20.10 10.64 11.17
#